data_AF-A0A355T874-F1
#
_entry.id   AF-A0A355T874-F1
#
_cell.length_a   1.000
_cell.length_b   1.000
_cell.length_c   1.000
_cell.angle_alpha   90.00
_cell.angle_beta   90.00
_cell.angle_gamma   90.00
#
_symmetry.space_group_name_H-M   'P 1'
#
loop_
_entity.id
_entity.type
_entity.pdbx_description
1 polymer ?
#
loop_
_entity_poly.entity_id
_entity_poly.type
_entity_poly.pdbx_seq_one_letter_code
_entity_poly.pdbx_strand_id
1 'polypeptide(L)'
;MPAGLGFHPYFPRKPGDGFRAQVGGRWNIADDRLPEDHGVGGPADYWPQSQLPVDVPLDHCFTSWDGELTISSDDIRVSLTASEELGLLHVYAPSGADFFCAEPVSHMPNALNRPGEPNQMHVLQPGDTFKASVCYLIEKPA
;
A
#
# COMPACT_ATOMS: atom_id res chain seq x y z
N MET A 1 4.45 -4.41 24.16
CA MET A 1 5.37 -3.87 23.13
C MET A 1 4.56 -3.53 21.88
N PRO A 2 4.59 -2.30 21.38
CA PRO A 2 4.01 -1.99 20.07
C PRO A 2 4.75 -2.74 18.96
N ALA A 3 4.00 -3.34 18.04
CA ALA A 3 4.50 -4.16 16.95
C ALA A 3 3.76 -3.83 15.66
N GLY A 4 4.53 -3.70 14.58
CA GLY A 4 4.06 -3.46 13.23
C GLY A 4 4.68 -4.46 12.29
N LEU A 5 3.91 -4.93 11.31
CA LEU A 5 4.36 -5.84 10.29
C LEU A 5 4.06 -5.23 8.91
N GLY A 6 4.89 -5.58 7.94
CA GLY A 6 4.69 -5.18 6.56
C GLY A 6 5.68 -5.85 5.62
N PHE A 7 5.40 -5.72 4.33
CA PHE A 7 6.26 -6.20 3.25
C PHE A 7 6.57 -5.05 2.29
N HIS A 8 7.78 -5.04 1.73
CA HIS A 8 8.23 -3.99 0.81
C HIS A 8 8.59 -4.57 -0.58
N PRO A 9 7.63 -5.20 -1.30
CA PRO A 9 7.91 -5.78 -2.60
C PRO A 9 8.10 -4.70 -3.66
N TYR A 10 9.12 -4.88 -4.51
CA TYR A 10 9.38 -4.05 -5.68
C TYR A 10 8.81 -4.71 -6.92
N PHE A 11 8.13 -3.93 -7.75
CA PHE A 11 7.59 -4.36 -9.03
C PHE A 11 8.18 -3.51 -10.16
N PRO A 12 8.44 -4.11 -11.34
CA PRO A 12 8.76 -3.35 -12.54
C PRO A 12 7.61 -2.39 -12.90
N ARG A 13 7.97 -1.25 -13.48
CA ARG A 13 7.03 -0.23 -13.93
C ARG A 13 7.31 0.13 -15.38
N LYS A 14 6.32 -0.07 -16.25
CA LYS A 14 6.36 0.38 -17.64
C LYS A 14 5.14 1.24 -17.96
N PRO A 15 5.27 2.20 -18.90
CA PRO A 15 4.11 2.91 -19.43
C PRO A 15 3.07 1.92 -19.96
N GLY A 16 1.82 2.06 -19.51
CA GLY A 16 0.74 1.15 -19.91
C GLY A 16 0.43 0.04 -18.91
N ASP A 17 1.35 -0.29 -17.99
CA ASP A 17 1.11 -1.31 -16.97
C ASP A 17 -0.12 -0.95 -16.11
N GLY A 18 -1.00 -1.93 -15.93
CA GLY A 18 -2.19 -1.83 -15.11
C GLY A 18 -1.87 -1.97 -13.63
N PHE A 19 -2.50 -1.13 -12.81
CA PHE A 19 -2.48 -1.17 -11.36
C PHE A 19 -3.92 -1.04 -10.83
N ARG A 20 -4.37 -2.03 -10.07
CA ARG A 20 -5.70 -2.03 -9.43
C ARG A 20 -5.59 -2.45 -7.98
N ALA A 21 -5.94 -1.54 -7.09
CA ALA A 21 -6.24 -1.81 -5.68
C ALA A 21 -7.53 -1.06 -5.34
N GLN A 22 -8.33 -1.57 -4.42
CA GLN A 22 -9.46 -0.82 -3.87
C GLN A 22 -8.99 -0.04 -2.65
N VAL A 23 -9.24 1.27 -2.60
CA VAL A 23 -8.91 2.10 -1.45
C VAL A 23 -10.01 3.14 -1.23
N GLY A 24 -10.15 3.60 0.01
CA GLY A 24 -11.16 4.58 0.42
C GLY A 24 -10.57 5.88 0.97
N GLY A 25 -9.25 6.00 0.99
CA GLY A 25 -8.56 7.19 1.46
C GLY A 25 -7.06 7.00 1.54
N ARG A 26 -6.37 8.01 2.08
CA ARG A 26 -4.94 7.97 2.37
C ARG A 26 -4.58 8.89 3.51
N TRP A 27 -3.44 8.62 4.14
CA TRP A 27 -2.76 9.61 4.96
C TRP A 27 -2.05 10.62 4.06
N ASN A 28 -2.43 11.89 4.16
CA ASN A 28 -1.69 12.98 3.53
C ASN A 28 -0.40 13.23 4.30
N ILE A 29 0.65 13.64 3.58
CA ILE A 29 1.98 13.85 4.14
C ILE A 29 2.35 15.33 4.13
N ALA A 30 2.98 15.78 5.21
CA ALA A 30 3.61 17.09 5.28
C ALA A 30 4.98 17.09 4.56
N ASP A 31 5.62 18.26 4.50
CA ASP A 31 6.94 18.44 3.85
C ASP A 31 8.05 17.55 4.46
N ASP A 32 7.92 17.19 5.73
CA ASP A 32 8.84 16.29 6.45
C ASP A 32 8.55 14.79 6.22
N ARG A 33 7.59 14.47 5.34
CA ARG A 33 7.10 13.12 5.02
C ARG A 33 6.35 12.41 6.15
N LEU A 34 6.00 13.12 7.23
CA LEU A 34 5.15 12.56 8.27
C LEU A 34 3.67 12.72 7.92
N PRO A 35 2.80 11.81 8.37
CA PRO A 35 1.35 11.96 8.21
C PRO A 35 0.86 13.25 8.89
N GLU A 36 0.06 14.02 8.17
CA GLU A 36 -0.55 15.27 8.64
C GLU A 36 -2.02 15.04 9.01
N ASP A 37 -2.84 14.69 8.02
CA ASP A 37 -4.27 14.41 8.13
C ASP A 37 -4.70 13.21 7.27
N HIS A 38 -5.95 12.77 7.45
CA HIS A 38 -6.56 11.69 6.68
C HIS A 38 -7.52 12.23 5.62
N GLY A 39 -7.22 11.92 4.36
CA GLY A 39 -8.06 12.27 3.22
C GLY A 39 -8.91 11.09 2.75
N VAL A 40 -10.13 11.36 2.32
CA VAL A 40 -11.05 10.38 1.70
C VAL A 40 -10.97 10.48 0.19
N GLY A 41 -10.98 9.33 -0.50
CA GLY A 41 -10.93 9.25 -1.96
C GLY A 41 -11.05 7.81 -2.44
N GLY A 42 -11.34 7.63 -3.72
CA GLY A 42 -11.46 6.32 -4.34
C GLY A 42 -10.26 5.95 -5.22
N PRO A 43 -10.23 4.72 -5.75
CA PRO A 43 -9.18 4.24 -6.67
C PRO A 43 -8.94 5.18 -7.86
N ALA A 44 -10.02 5.71 -8.45
CA ALA A 44 -9.96 6.59 -9.61
C ALA A 44 -9.31 7.95 -9.32
N ASP A 45 -9.29 8.39 -8.06
CA ASP A 45 -8.65 9.64 -7.63
C ASP A 45 -7.12 9.49 -7.54
N TYR A 46 -6.62 8.27 -7.32
CA TYR A 46 -5.20 8.00 -7.03
C TYR A 46 -4.47 7.28 -8.16
N TRP A 47 -5.15 6.40 -8.90
CA TRP A 47 -4.65 5.73 -10.10
C TRP A 47 -5.71 5.81 -11.21
N PRO A 48 -5.81 6.98 -11.88
CA PRO A 48 -6.76 7.16 -12.97
C PRO A 48 -6.49 6.12 -14.06
N GLN A 49 -7.55 5.66 -14.72
CA GLN A 49 -7.48 4.62 -15.76
C GLN A 49 -6.90 3.27 -15.28
N SER A 50 -6.88 3.00 -13.96
CA SER A 50 -6.23 1.82 -13.39
C SER A 50 -4.73 1.74 -13.70
N GLN A 51 -4.02 2.87 -13.61
CA GLN A 51 -2.58 2.97 -13.83
C GLN A 51 -1.95 3.90 -12.79
N LEU A 52 -0.71 3.62 -12.37
CA LEU A 52 0.03 4.51 -11.48
C LEU A 52 0.45 5.79 -12.22
N PRO A 53 0.20 7.00 -11.66
CA PRO A 53 0.57 8.28 -12.29
C PRO A 53 2.06 8.37 -12.59
N VAL A 54 2.45 8.52 -13.86
CA VAL A 54 3.86 8.44 -14.30
C VAL A 54 4.65 9.71 -13.99
N ASP A 55 3.99 10.87 -14.08
CA ASP A 55 4.64 12.17 -13.98
C ASP A 55 4.65 12.73 -12.54
N VAL A 56 3.77 12.22 -11.68
CA VAL A 56 3.63 12.68 -10.29
C VAL A 56 4.20 11.61 -9.36
N PRO A 57 5.15 11.96 -8.46
CA PRO A 57 5.65 11.00 -7.48
C PRO A 57 4.52 10.63 -6.52
N LEU A 58 4.33 9.32 -6.32
CA LEU A 58 3.43 8.79 -5.31
C LEU A 58 4.23 8.20 -4.16
N ASP A 59 3.94 8.61 -2.93
CA ASP A 59 4.54 8.06 -1.73
C ASP A 59 3.57 8.23 -0.55
N HIS A 60 2.53 7.38 -0.50
CA HIS A 60 1.45 7.53 0.48
C HIS A 60 0.98 6.19 1.02
N CYS A 61 0.52 6.21 2.28
CA CYS A 61 -0.17 5.11 2.92
C CYS A 61 -1.68 5.22 2.67
N PHE A 62 -2.21 4.30 1.86
CA PHE A 62 -3.63 4.22 1.55
C PHE A 62 -4.40 3.39 2.58
N THR A 63 -5.66 3.77 2.79
CA THR A 63 -6.55 3.20 3.80
C THR A 63 -7.81 2.61 3.18
N SER A 64 -8.57 1.84 3.96
CA SER A 64 -9.75 1.10 3.48
C SER A 64 -9.39 0.19 2.30
N TRP A 65 -8.18 -0.36 2.34
CA TRP A 65 -7.73 -1.36 1.40
C TRP A 65 -8.39 -2.70 1.72
N ASP A 66 -8.84 -3.41 0.70
CA ASP A 66 -9.51 -4.70 0.83
C ASP A 66 -8.53 -5.89 0.91
N GLY A 67 -7.23 -5.61 0.92
CA GLY A 67 -6.17 -6.62 0.98
C GLY A 67 -5.80 -7.20 -0.39
N GLU A 68 -6.38 -6.69 -1.48
CA GLU A 68 -6.14 -7.18 -2.84
C GLU A 68 -5.46 -6.13 -3.74
N LEU A 69 -4.48 -6.59 -4.52
CA LEU A 69 -3.80 -5.79 -5.53
C LEU A 69 -3.59 -6.61 -6.79
N THR A 70 -3.94 -6.06 -7.95
CA THR A 70 -3.59 -6.63 -9.25
C THR A 70 -2.66 -5.70 -10.01
N ILE A 71 -1.54 -6.26 -10.46
CA ILE A 71 -0.59 -5.61 -11.36
C ILE A 71 -0.64 -6.37 -12.69
N SER A 72 -0.74 -5.67 -13.81
CA SER A 72 -0.81 -6.29 -15.14
C SER A 72 0.16 -5.63 -16.09
N SER A 73 0.94 -6.45 -16.78
CA SER A 73 1.79 -6.08 -17.91
C SER A 73 1.40 -6.93 -19.13
N ASP A 74 2.02 -6.68 -20.27
CA ASP A 74 1.75 -7.43 -21.51
C ASP A 74 1.92 -8.95 -21.35
N ASP A 75 2.91 -9.39 -20.56
CA ASP A 75 3.30 -10.80 -20.48
C ASP A 75 2.84 -11.49 -19.18
N ILE A 76 2.57 -10.72 -18.12
CA ILE A 76 2.36 -11.23 -16.77
C ILE A 76 1.28 -10.42 -16.05
N ARG A 77 0.41 -11.14 -15.33
CA ARG A 77 -0.46 -10.61 -14.27
C ARG A 77 0.01 -11.13 -12.93
N VAL A 78 0.13 -10.23 -11.95
CA VAL A 78 0.39 -10.54 -10.55
C VAL A 78 -0.84 -10.16 -9.74
N SER A 79 -1.40 -11.12 -9.01
CA SER A 79 -2.45 -10.91 -8.03
C SER A 79 -1.86 -11.11 -6.63
N LEU A 80 -1.92 -10.08 -5.82
CA LEU A 80 -1.48 -10.08 -4.42
C LEU A 80 -2.70 -10.14 -3.52
N THR A 81 -2.67 -11.05 -2.54
CA THR A 81 -3.62 -11.05 -1.42
C THR A 81 -2.85 -10.96 -0.10
N ALA A 82 -3.28 -10.07 0.79
CA ALA A 82 -2.71 -9.92 2.13
C ALA A 82 -3.67 -10.42 3.20
N SER A 83 -3.13 -10.84 4.34
CA SER A 83 -3.95 -11.17 5.51
C SER A 83 -4.54 -9.90 6.14
N GLU A 84 -5.63 -10.06 6.91
CA GLU A 84 -6.40 -8.95 7.47
C GLU A 84 -5.58 -8.02 8.40
N GLU A 85 -4.47 -8.52 8.94
CA GLU A 85 -3.54 -7.75 9.76
C GLU A 85 -2.81 -6.65 8.97
N LEU A 86 -2.76 -6.75 7.64
CA LEU A 86 -2.13 -5.78 6.74
C LEU A 86 -3.20 -4.94 6.03
N GLY A 87 -4.06 -4.27 6.80
CA GLY A 87 -5.22 -3.53 6.27
C GLY A 87 -4.91 -2.21 5.55
N LEU A 88 -3.64 -1.88 5.32
CA LEU A 88 -3.19 -0.67 4.63
C LEU A 88 -2.25 -1.02 3.48
N LEU A 89 -2.24 -0.15 2.47
CA LEU A 89 -1.35 -0.28 1.32
C LEU A 89 -0.50 0.98 1.20
N HIS A 90 0.80 0.90 1.49
CA HIS A 90 1.72 1.98 1.15
C HIS A 90 2.16 1.82 -0.31
N VAL A 91 2.09 2.88 -1.11
CA VAL A 91 2.53 2.85 -2.51
C VAL A 91 3.58 3.91 -2.73
N TYR A 92 4.76 3.46 -3.13
CA TYR A 92 5.89 4.29 -3.52
C TYR A 92 6.17 4.13 -5.02
N ALA A 93 5.94 5.19 -5.80
CA ALA A 93 6.18 5.24 -7.23
C ALA A 93 6.84 6.58 -7.59
N PRO A 94 8.18 6.67 -7.50
CA PRO A 94 8.90 7.91 -7.81
C PRO A 94 8.78 8.26 -9.30
N SER A 95 8.81 9.57 -9.58
CA SER A 95 8.72 10.08 -10.96
C SER A 95 9.93 9.62 -11.78
N GLY A 96 9.67 9.13 -13.00
CA GLY A 96 10.70 8.69 -13.94
C GLY A 96 11.39 7.35 -13.63
N ALA A 97 11.03 6.66 -12.55
CA ALA A 97 11.59 5.35 -12.23
C ALA A 97 10.87 4.21 -12.97
N ASP A 98 11.62 3.15 -13.27
CA ASP A 98 11.17 1.91 -13.89
C ASP A 98 10.71 0.86 -12.85
N PHE A 99 10.44 1.29 -11.62
CA PHE A 99 9.90 0.46 -10.54
C PHE A 99 8.87 1.22 -9.70
N PHE A 100 8.11 0.46 -8.93
CA PHE A 100 7.31 0.96 -7.80
C PHE A 100 7.27 -0.10 -6.69
N CYS A 101 6.83 0.31 -5.50
CA CYS A 101 6.55 -0.57 -4.38
C CYS A 101 5.07 -0.47 -4.03
N ALA A 102 4.47 -1.61 -3.71
CA ALA A 102 3.10 -1.67 -3.20
C ALA A 102 3.11 -2.60 -1.99
N GLU A 103 2.97 -1.99 -0.83
CA GLU A 103 3.44 -2.49 0.45
C GLU A 103 2.26 -2.72 1.39
N PRO A 104 1.84 -3.98 1.58
CA PRO A 104 0.89 -4.33 2.63
C PRO A 104 1.51 -4.05 3.99
N VAL A 105 0.88 -3.17 4.79
CA VAL A 105 1.39 -2.75 6.11
C VAL A 105 0.27 -2.75 7.16
N SER A 106 0.63 -3.01 8.42
CA SER A 106 -0.34 -3.17 9.49
C SER A 106 -0.75 -1.87 10.19
N HIS A 107 -0.05 -0.76 9.94
CA HIS A 107 -0.27 0.51 10.63
C HIS A 107 0.19 1.69 9.78
N MET A 108 -0.33 2.88 10.09
CA MET A 108 0.11 4.12 9.44
C MET A 108 1.56 4.45 9.81
N PRO A 109 2.31 5.16 8.94
CA PRO A 109 3.60 5.71 9.31
C PRO A 109 3.50 6.53 10.60
N ASN A 110 4.55 6.52 11.43
CA ASN A 110 4.63 7.34 12.64
C ASN A 110 3.51 7.12 13.69
N ALA A 111 2.78 6.00 13.65
CA ALA A 111 1.62 5.74 14.51
C ALA A 111 1.89 5.96 16.02
N LEU A 112 3.05 5.53 16.54
CA LEU A 112 3.39 5.68 17.97
C LEU A 112 3.40 7.12 18.47
N ASN A 113 3.70 8.07 17.58
CA ASN A 113 3.73 9.49 17.89
C ASN A 113 2.37 10.17 17.67
N ARG A 114 1.34 9.41 17.26
CA ARG A 114 -0.02 9.91 16.97
C ARG A 114 -1.09 9.08 17.71
N PRO A 115 -1.05 9.05 19.05
CA PRO A 115 -2.03 8.30 19.83
C PRO A 115 -3.45 8.85 19.61
N GLY A 116 -4.42 7.95 19.45
CA GLY A 116 -5.84 8.30 19.29
C GLY A 116 -6.31 8.44 17.84
N GLU A 117 -5.39 8.48 16.88
CA GLU A 117 -5.71 8.38 15.45
C GLU A 117 -6.03 6.92 15.06
N PRO A 118 -6.72 6.67 13.94
CA PRO A 118 -6.91 5.30 13.44
C PRO A 118 -5.59 4.66 12.96
N ASN A 119 -5.63 3.39 12.56
CA ASN A 119 -4.51 2.68 11.94
C ASN A 119 -3.24 2.56 12.82
N GLN A 120 -3.43 2.35 14.12
CA GLN A 120 -2.34 2.25 15.11
C GLN A 120 -1.58 0.91 15.05
N MET A 121 -0.39 0.89 15.66
CA MET A 121 0.35 -0.35 15.86
C MET A 121 -0.35 -1.29 16.84
N HIS A 122 -0.22 -2.60 16.61
CA HIS A 122 -0.71 -3.62 17.51
C HIS A 122 0.14 -3.64 18.80
N VAL A 123 -0.45 -3.87 19.98
CA VAL A 123 0.30 -3.92 21.25
C VAL A 123 0.34 -5.35 21.79
N LEU A 124 1.51 -5.98 21.73
CA LEU A 124 1.75 -7.32 22.24
C LEU A 124 2.02 -7.33 23.75
N GLN A 125 1.29 -8.15 24.49
CA GLN A 125 1.58 -8.52 25.87
C GLN A 125 2.69 -9.58 25.92
N PRO A 126 3.34 -9.80 27.08
CA PRO A 126 4.29 -10.89 27.23
C PRO A 126 3.66 -12.25 26.87
N GLY A 127 4.23 -12.94 25.89
CA GLY A 127 3.75 -14.23 25.39
C GLY A 127 2.88 -14.16 24.14
N ASP A 128 2.42 -12.97 23.74
CA ASP A 128 1.59 -12.80 22.54
C ASP A 128 2.40 -12.99 21.25
N THR A 129 1.69 -13.33 20.16
CA THR A 129 2.27 -13.46 18.83
C THR A 129 1.43 -12.67 17.81
N PHE A 130 2.09 -11.83 17.00
CA PHE A 130 1.50 -11.17 15.84
C PHE A 130 2.02 -11.83 14.56
N LYS A 131 1.13 -12.19 13.64
CA LYS A 131 1.49 -12.81 12.36
C LYS A 131 0.76 -12.09 11.24
N ALA A 132 1.40 -12.04 10.09
CA ALA A 132 0.82 -11.53 8.87
C ALA A 132 1.39 -12.30 7.68
N SER A 133 0.67 -12.33 6.56
CA SER A 133 1.12 -13.02 5.35
C SER A 133 0.68 -12.29 4.10
N VAL A 134 1.43 -12.49 3.02
CA VAL A 134 1.09 -12.06 1.66
C VAL A 134 1.27 -13.24 0.73
N CYS A 135 0.33 -13.44 -0.19
CA CYS A 135 0.40 -14.42 -1.25
C CYS A 135 0.48 -13.72 -2.60
N TYR A 136 1.29 -14.26 -3.51
CA TYR A 136 1.43 -13.76 -4.88
C TYR A 136 1.07 -14.88 -5.85
N LEU A 137 0.04 -14.66 -6.66
CA LEU A 137 -0.29 -15.49 -7.81
C LEU A 137 0.23 -14.81 -9.07
N ILE A 138 1.06 -15.52 -9.84
CA ILE A 138 1.69 -15.01 -11.05
C ILE A 138 1.21 -15.83 -12.25
N GLU A 139 0.57 -15.17 -13.20
CA GLU A 139 -0.09 -15.80 -14.34
C GLU A 139 0.27 -15.11 -15.65
N LYS A 140 0.13 -15.83 -16.76
CA LYS A 140 0.15 -15.22 -18.10
C LYS A 140 -1.25 -14.72 -18.43
N PRO A 141 -1.40 -13.52 -19.04
CA PRO A 141 -2.67 -13.09 -19.60
C PRO A 141 -3.17 -14.09 -20.65
N ALA A 142 -4.49 -14.30 -20.70
CA ALA A 142 -5.15 -15.19 -21.65
C ALA A 142 -5.21 -14.60 -23.06
#